data_AF-A0A7Y4SQW1-F1
#
_entry.id   AF-A0A7Y4SQW1-F1
#
_cell.length_a   1.000
_cell.length_b   1.000
_cell.length_c   1.000
_cell.angle_alpha   90.00
_cell.angle_beta   90.00
_cell.angle_gamma   90.00
#
_symmetry.space_group_name_H-M   'P 1'
#
loop_
_entity.id
_entity.type
_entity.pdbx_description
1 polymer ?
#
loop_
_entity_poly.entity_id
_entity_poly.type
_entity_poly.pdbx_seq_one_letter_code
_entity_poly.pdbx_strand_id
1 'polypeptide(L)'
;MSSTARGIDIESLTTRLTGDIDLQGLLALADVEPGYRQIRIEMDIRASNATDAELDDLLQFAQAHSPVCNTVCRPVPVVVERTKR
;
A
#
# COMPACT_ATOMS: atom_id res chain seq x y z
N MET A 1 -18.17 -5.17 1.59
CA MET A 1 -18.51 -6.37 0.81
C MET A 1 -17.53 -6.46 -0.34
N SER A 2 -16.63 -7.45 -0.36
CA SER A 2 -15.80 -7.74 -1.54
C SER A 2 -15.22 -9.15 -1.45
N SER A 3 -16.06 -10.15 -1.19
CA SER A 3 -15.80 -11.48 -1.73
C SER A 3 -16.29 -11.44 -3.18
N THR A 4 -15.48 -11.96 -4.11
CA THR A 4 -15.86 -12.17 -5.53
C THR A 4 -15.69 -10.97 -6.47
N ALA A 5 -14.52 -10.32 -6.49
CA ALA A 5 -14.22 -9.37 -7.59
C ALA A 5 -14.15 -10.07 -8.97
N ARG A 6 -13.93 -11.40 -9.04
CA ARG A 6 -13.80 -12.16 -10.30
C ARG A 6 -14.21 -13.65 -10.23
N GLY A 7 -14.98 -14.08 -9.24
CA GLY A 7 -15.25 -15.52 -9.05
C GLY A 7 -14.13 -16.28 -8.31
N ILE A 8 -13.08 -15.57 -7.88
CA ILE A 8 -11.95 -16.14 -7.16
C ILE A 8 -12.28 -16.25 -5.67
N ASP A 9 -12.17 -17.47 -5.15
CA ASP A 9 -12.36 -17.82 -3.74
C ASP A 9 -11.04 -17.65 -3.00
N ILE A 10 -10.83 -16.42 -2.48
CA ILE A 10 -9.66 -16.07 -1.68
C ILE A 10 -9.77 -16.69 -0.30
N GLU A 11 -8.85 -17.59 0.03
CA GLU A 11 -8.73 -18.23 1.35
C GLU A 11 -7.95 -17.35 2.33
N SER A 12 -6.90 -16.69 1.86
CA SER A 12 -6.11 -15.77 2.67
C SER A 12 -5.50 -14.65 1.82
N LEU A 13 -5.49 -13.44 2.38
CA LEU A 13 -4.80 -12.28 1.83
C LEU A 13 -3.97 -11.64 2.93
N THR A 14 -2.65 -11.66 2.78
CA THR A 14 -1.73 -10.92 3.64
C THR A 14 -1.05 -9.84 2.84
N THR A 15 -0.92 -8.64 3.41
CA THR A 15 -0.22 -7.52 2.78
C THR A 15 0.83 -6.96 3.72
N ARG A 16 2.04 -6.76 3.21
CA ARG A 16 3.14 -6.13 3.93
C ARG A 16 3.56 -4.86 3.21
N LEU A 17 3.51 -3.73 3.90
CA LEU A 17 4.07 -2.47 3.43
C LEU A 17 5.39 -2.19 4.14
N THR A 18 6.43 -1.94 3.34
CA THR A 18 7.74 -1.52 3.82
C THR A 18 8.10 -0.20 3.15
N GLY A 19 8.56 0.79 3.91
CA GLY A 19 8.98 2.07 3.34
C GLY A 19 10.32 2.52 3.91
N ASP A 20 11.13 3.14 3.05
CA ASP A 20 12.45 3.66 3.40
C ASP A 20 12.35 5.17 3.66
N ILE A 21 12.78 5.66 4.83
CA ILE A 21 12.78 7.09 5.21
C ILE A 21 14.20 7.50 5.60
N ASP A 22 14.61 8.71 5.21
CA ASP A 22 15.83 9.32 5.74
C ASP A 22 15.50 10.20 6.96
N LEU A 23 15.95 9.74 8.13
CA LEU A 23 15.73 10.45 9.38
C LEU A 23 16.52 11.76 9.47
N GLN A 24 17.56 11.97 8.65
CA GLN A 24 18.30 13.22 8.65
C GLN A 24 17.43 14.37 8.15
N GLY A 25 16.60 14.14 7.13
CA GLY A 25 15.60 15.11 6.69
C GLY A 25 14.54 15.35 7.77
N LEU A 26 14.05 14.27 8.39
CA LEU A 26 13.04 14.35 9.47
C LEU A 26 13.53 15.17 10.66
N LEU A 27 14.81 15.03 11.02
CA LEU A 27 15.44 15.69 12.16
C LEU A 27 16.14 17.01 11.79
N ALA A 28 15.99 17.48 10.54
CA ALA A 28 16.64 18.68 10.01
C ALA A 28 18.18 18.69 10.16
N LEU A 29 18.81 17.52 10.07
CA LEU A 29 20.27 17.34 10.17
C LEU A 29 20.97 17.47 8.82
N ALA A 30 20.22 17.36 7.72
CA ALA A 30 20.71 17.51 6.35
C ALA A 30 19.60 18.06 5.44
N ASP A 31 20.00 18.67 4.31
CA ASP A 31 19.09 19.16 3.27
C ASP A 31 18.60 17.99 2.38
N VAL A 32 17.77 17.14 2.95
CA VAL A 32 17.17 15.95 2.32
C VAL A 32 15.67 15.97 2.57
N GLU A 33 14.88 15.64 1.55
CA GLU A 33 13.42 15.62 1.65
C GLU A 33 12.95 14.66 2.78
N PRO A 34 12.23 15.16 3.80
CA PRO A 34 11.69 14.33 4.86
C PRO A 34 10.46 13.57 4.33
N GLY A 35 10.68 12.34 3.88
CA GLY A 35 9.61 11.51 3.34
C GLY A 35 10.04 10.08 3.00
N TYR A 36 9.07 9.29 2.55
CA TYR A 36 9.34 7.97 1.99
C TYR A 36 10.08 8.10 0.66
N ARG A 37 11.26 7.48 0.54
CA ARG A 37 12.01 7.37 -0.72
C ARG A 37 11.43 6.31 -1.65
N GLN A 38 10.99 5.21 -1.05
CA GLN A 38 10.35 4.10 -1.74
C GLN A 38 9.40 3.40 -0.78
N ILE A 39 8.26 2.96 -1.29
CA ILE A 39 7.35 2.04 -0.60
C ILE A 39 7.27 0.76 -1.43
N ARG A 40 7.43 -0.39 -0.77
CA ARG A 40 7.25 -1.73 -1.33
C ARG A 40 6.04 -2.37 -0.68
N ILE A 41 5.15 -2.92 -1.51
CA ILE A 41 3.95 -3.63 -1.08
C ILE A 41 4.06 -5.06 -1.56
N GLU A 42 4.10 -6.00 -0.62
CA GLU A 42 4.09 -7.43 -0.88
C GLU A 42 2.70 -7.97 -0.54
N MET A 43 2.10 -8.70 -1.47
CA MET A 43 0.79 -9.31 -1.30
C MET A 43 0.92 -10.81 -1.44
N ASP A 44 0.61 -11.55 -0.37
CA ASP A 44 0.49 -13.01 -0.37
C ASP A 44 -0.99 -13.36 -0.47
N ILE A 45 -1.39 -13.94 -1.60
CA ILE A 45 -2.76 -14.31 -1.91
C ILE A 45 -2.82 -15.83 -2.07
N ARG A 46 -3.70 -16.46 -1.29
CA ARG A 46 -4.06 -17.86 -1.47
C ARG A 46 -5.51 -17.95 -1.89
N ALA A 47 -5.75 -18.67 -2.97
CA ALA A 47 -7.08 -18.93 -3.50
C ALA A 47 -7.20 -20.40 -3.89
N SER A 48 -8.38 -20.97 -3.68
CA SER A 48 -8.64 -22.39 -3.91
C SER A 48 -8.91 -22.71 -5.38
N ASN A 49 -9.32 -21.71 -6.17
CA ASN A 49 -9.85 -21.89 -7.52
C ASN A 49 -9.28 -20.88 -8.54
N ALA A 50 -8.05 -20.39 -8.34
CA ALA A 50 -7.38 -19.48 -9.27
C ALA A 50 -6.00 -19.99 -9.69
N THR A 51 -5.65 -19.68 -10.93
CA THR A 51 -4.31 -19.86 -11.50
C THR A 51 -3.40 -18.69 -11.16
N ASP A 52 -2.08 -18.89 -11.24
CA ASP A 52 -1.10 -17.80 -11.00
C ASP A 52 -1.35 -16.59 -11.91
N ALA A 53 -1.74 -16.82 -13.17
CA ALA A 53 -2.07 -15.73 -14.10
C ALA A 53 -3.31 -14.93 -13.66
N GLU A 54 -4.34 -15.58 -13.11
CA GLU A 54 -5.52 -14.90 -12.57
C GLU A 54 -5.20 -14.11 -11.30
N LEU A 55 -4.25 -14.61 -10.48
CA LEU A 55 -3.74 -13.91 -9.31
C LEU A 55 -2.89 -12.70 -9.71
N ASP A 56 -2.05 -12.81 -10.74
CA ASP A 56 -1.26 -11.69 -11.28
C ASP A 56 -2.18 -10.58 -11.84
N ASP A 57 -3.21 -10.96 -12.60
CA ASP A 57 -4.25 -10.03 -13.07
C ASP A 57 -4.98 -9.34 -11.91
N LEU A 58 -5.27 -10.09 -10.84
CA LEU A 58 -5.89 -9.56 -9.63
C LEU A 58 -4.96 -8.58 -8.92
N LEU A 59 -3.66 -8.86 -8.85
CA LEU A 59 -2.65 -7.96 -8.27
C LEU A 59 -2.56 -6.67 -9.07
N GLN A 60 -2.52 -6.74 -10.40
CA GLN A 60 -2.48 -5.55 -11.25
C GLN A 60 -3.73 -4.69 -11.07
N PHE A 61 -4.91 -5.33 -10.99
CA PHE A 61 -6.15 -4.64 -10.69
C PHE A 61 -6.13 -4.00 -9.28
N ALA A 62 -5.68 -4.75 -8.27
CA ALA A 62 -5.56 -4.24 -6.90
C ALA A 62 -4.61 -3.05 -6.84
N GLN A 63 -3.50 -3.05 -7.59
CA GLN A 63 -2.59 -1.91 -7.66
C GLN A 63 -3.29 -0.66 -8.23
N ALA A 64 -4.06 -0.82 -9.32
CA ALA A 64 -4.76 0.29 -9.98
C ALA A 64 -5.91 0.87 -9.13
N HIS A 65 -6.54 0.04 -8.29
CA HIS A 65 -7.75 0.40 -7.54
C HIS A 65 -7.55 0.48 -6.01
N SER A 66 -6.36 0.17 -5.50
CA SER A 66 -6.07 0.21 -4.06
C SER A 66 -6.14 1.64 -3.52
N PRO A 67 -7.00 1.90 -2.51
CA PRO A 67 -7.05 3.21 -1.86
C PRO A 67 -5.72 3.62 -1.24
N VAL A 68 -4.92 2.66 -0.76
CA VAL A 68 -3.60 2.91 -0.18
C VAL A 68 -2.60 3.29 -1.27
N CYS A 69 -2.50 2.52 -2.36
CA CYS A 69 -1.63 2.88 -3.49
C CYS A 69 -2.02 4.25 -4.05
N ASN A 70 -3.32 4.49 -4.24
CA ASN A 70 -3.83 5.76 -4.73
C ASN A 70 -3.46 6.93 -3.80
N THR A 71 -3.55 6.74 -2.48
CA THR A 71 -3.20 7.76 -1.48
C THR A 71 -1.69 8.02 -1.42
N VAL A 72 -0.87 6.98 -1.56
CA VAL A 72 0.60 7.12 -1.57
C VAL A 72 1.11 7.81 -2.85
N CYS A 73 0.50 7.51 -3.99
CA CYS A 73 0.94 8.05 -5.29
C CYS A 73 0.40 9.46 -5.59
N ARG A 74 -0.44 10.05 -4.75
CA ARG A 74 -0.98 11.40 -4.94
C ARG A 74 -0.86 12.24 -3.68
N PRO A 75 -0.73 13.57 -3.78
CA PRO A 75 -0.81 14.44 -2.62
C PRO A 75 -2.20 14.32 -1.98
N VAL A 76 -2.25 13.85 -0.72
CA VAL A 76 -3.44 13.91 0.12
C VAL A 76 -3.23 15.00 1.16
N PRO A 77 -4.14 16.00 1.27
CA PRO A 77 -4.02 17.04 2.29
C PRO A 77 -4.02 16.43 3.69
N VAL A 78 -2.97 16.71 4.47
CA VAL A 78 -2.83 16.27 5.86
C VAL A 78 -2.95 17.48 6.77
N VAL A 79 -3.82 17.40 7.77
CA VAL A 79 -3.98 18.42 8.82
C VAL A 79 -3.44 17.85 10.12
N VAL A 80 -2.54 18.58 10.77
CA VAL A 80 -1.96 18.20 12.07
C VAL A 80 -2.43 19.19 13.12
N GLU A 81 -3.12 18.69 14.14
CA GLU A 81 -3.66 19.51 15.23
C GLU A 81 -3.08 19.10 16.58
N ARG A 82 -2.75 20.09 17.42
CA ARG A 82 -2.33 19.86 18.79
C ARG A 82 -3.55 19.63 19.68
N THR A 83 -3.66 18.43 20.25
CA THR A 83 -4.61 18.19 21.34
C THR A 83 -4.13 18.92 22.60
N LYS A 84 -4.98 19.79 23.13
CA LYS A 84 -4.76 20.45 24.43
C LYS A 84 -5.54 19.66 25.47
N ARG A 85 -4.84 19.15 26.49
CA ARG A 85 -5.47 18.65 27.72
C ARG A 85 -5.53 19.79 28.73
#